data_AF-H1DEJ1-F1
#
_entry.id   AF-H1DEJ1-F1
#
_cell.length_a   1.000
_cell.length_b   1.000
_cell.length_c   1.000
_cell.angle_alpha   90.00
_cell.angle_beta   90.00
_cell.angle_gamma   90.00
#
_symmetry.space_group_name_H-M   'P 1'
#
loop_
_entity.id
_entity.type
_entity.pdbx_description
1 polymer ?
#
loop_
_entity_poly.entity_id
_entity_poly.type
_entity_poly.pdbx_seq_one_letter_code
_entity_poly.pdbx_strand_id
1 'polypeptide(L)'
;MLDHFAGYYLNHSESGIPADKLAAFLMQWALEYFKCGKYYRERIYYTDAQLEQWLKKSGIEGVGLNCLYPFLVRTRKWYFFLNYELLLYFAVQAIVRIENVENYSKITADIACEESKLLVFLDKADPKRFRKEILSLEIHCFLNKLNLDSSEEVVLSFIKYFNPDFSLTWLKRSNSFETAIESSGDVFVEELIRFMGIRFEVVALEDFFYKDCYREDDPVKYKKYRQGYRNLYNRLLLVFGLIDENGKLSKSTDEEFHLNLYQFAKDSENYQALKEVGMEEYILGITVKSNQNWMNIWS
;
A
#
# COMPACT_ATOMS: atom_id res chain seq x y z
N MET A 1 -23.99 -4.48 -17.76
CA MET A 1 -23.19 -4.59 -16.53
C MET A 1 -23.41 -3.36 -15.66
N LEU A 2 -23.04 -2.16 -16.13
CA LEU A 2 -23.35 -0.86 -15.50
C LEU A 2 -24.82 -0.64 -15.14
N ASP A 3 -25.76 -0.92 -16.05
CA ASP A 3 -27.21 -0.81 -15.79
C ASP A 3 -27.69 -1.78 -14.69
N HIS A 4 -27.00 -2.90 -14.50
CA HIS A 4 -27.31 -3.86 -13.43
C HIS A 4 -26.78 -3.36 -12.08
N PHE A 5 -25.60 -2.74 -12.04
CA PHE A 5 -25.00 -2.18 -10.81
C PHE A 5 -25.75 -0.96 -10.29
N ALA A 6 -26.09 -0.04 -11.19
CA ALA A 6 -26.86 1.14 -10.87
C ALA A 6 -28.24 0.79 -10.30
N GLY A 7 -28.97 -0.10 -10.99
CA GLY A 7 -30.25 -0.63 -10.51
C GLY A 7 -30.10 -1.37 -9.18
N TYR A 8 -28.99 -2.08 -8.95
CA TYR A 8 -28.73 -2.76 -7.68
C TYR A 8 -28.44 -1.78 -6.55
N TYR A 9 -27.51 -0.83 -6.71
CA TYR A 9 -27.19 0.20 -5.72
C TYR A 9 -28.44 0.99 -5.32
N LEU A 10 -29.22 1.45 -6.28
CA LEU A 10 -30.49 2.14 -6.01
C LEU A 10 -31.46 1.28 -5.21
N ASN A 11 -31.80 0.09 -5.75
CA ASN A 11 -32.78 -0.79 -5.12
C ASN A 11 -32.34 -1.19 -3.71
N HIS A 12 -31.03 -1.28 -3.43
CA HIS A 12 -30.48 -1.71 -2.14
C HIS A 12 -30.29 -0.54 -1.17
N SER A 13 -30.01 0.67 -1.67
CA SER A 13 -29.99 1.90 -0.88
C SER A 13 -31.38 2.37 -0.46
N GLU A 14 -32.42 2.07 -1.26
CA GLU A 14 -33.82 2.39 -0.95
C GLU A 14 -34.55 1.27 -0.19
N SER A 15 -34.06 0.03 -0.22
CA SER A 15 -34.66 -1.12 0.49
C SER A 15 -34.20 -1.29 1.94
N GLY A 16 -33.49 -0.31 2.50
CA GLY A 16 -33.12 -0.29 3.92
C GLY A 16 -31.96 -1.23 4.29
N ILE A 17 -31.11 -1.61 3.32
CA ILE A 17 -29.89 -2.35 3.63
C ILE A 17 -28.92 -1.42 4.39
N PRO A 18 -28.37 -1.87 5.53
CA PRO A 18 -27.37 -1.13 6.26
C PRO A 18 -26.16 -0.72 5.39
N ALA A 19 -25.73 0.53 5.51
CA ALA A 19 -24.69 1.12 4.65
C ALA A 19 -23.35 0.35 4.69
N ASP A 20 -23.01 -0.22 5.85
CA ASP A 20 -21.85 -1.07 6.07
C ASP A 20 -21.90 -2.35 5.23
N LYS A 21 -23.06 -3.01 5.19
CA LYS A 21 -23.27 -4.21 4.36
C LYS A 21 -23.21 -3.90 2.87
N LEU A 22 -23.77 -2.76 2.46
CA LEU A 22 -23.72 -2.31 1.07
C LEU A 22 -22.28 -2.00 0.64
N ALA A 23 -21.52 -1.28 1.50
CA ALA A 23 -20.11 -0.98 1.26
C ALA A 23 -19.27 -2.25 1.11
N ALA A 24 -19.39 -3.19 2.05
CA ALA A 24 -18.64 -4.45 2.00
C ALA A 24 -18.94 -5.27 0.73
N PHE A 25 -20.20 -5.35 0.32
CA PHE A 25 -20.61 -6.05 -0.89
C PHE A 25 -20.04 -5.42 -2.17
N LEU A 26 -20.19 -4.09 -2.33
CA LEU A 26 -19.68 -3.37 -3.50
C LEU A 26 -18.16 -3.50 -3.63
N MET A 27 -17.47 -3.56 -2.50
CA MET A 27 -16.03 -3.72 -2.45
C MET A 27 -15.56 -5.12 -2.79
N GLN A 28 -16.20 -6.15 -2.24
CA GLN A 28 -15.90 -7.52 -2.65
C GLN A 28 -16.02 -7.65 -4.17
N TRP A 29 -17.08 -7.07 -4.75
CA TRP A 29 -17.25 -7.05 -6.20
C TRP A 29 -16.17 -6.24 -6.93
N ALA A 30 -15.82 -5.05 -6.46
CA ALA A 30 -14.74 -4.27 -7.05
C ALA A 30 -13.41 -5.07 -7.06
N LEU A 31 -13.08 -5.72 -5.95
CA LEU A 31 -11.89 -6.57 -5.81
C LEU A 31 -11.94 -7.80 -6.70
N GLU A 32 -13.08 -8.46 -6.84
CA GLU A 32 -13.24 -9.57 -7.80
C GLU A 32 -13.01 -9.10 -9.24
N TYR A 33 -13.50 -7.91 -9.61
CA TYR A 33 -13.24 -7.30 -10.90
C TYR A 33 -11.76 -6.99 -11.12
N PHE A 34 -11.09 -6.47 -10.09
CA PHE A 34 -9.65 -6.20 -10.09
C PHE A 34 -8.82 -7.48 -10.15
N LYS A 35 -9.14 -8.53 -9.39
CA LYS A 35 -8.39 -9.80 -9.39
C LYS A 35 -8.57 -10.59 -10.69
N CYS A 36 -9.74 -10.49 -11.34
CA CYS A 36 -10.05 -11.28 -12.53
C CYS A 36 -9.48 -10.73 -13.86
N GLY A 37 -8.66 -9.68 -13.88
CA GLY A 37 -8.14 -9.12 -15.15
C GLY A 37 -9.18 -8.41 -16.01
N LYS A 38 -10.45 -8.36 -15.58
CA LYS A 38 -11.59 -7.86 -16.38
C LYS A 38 -11.62 -6.35 -16.51
N TYR A 39 -10.87 -5.63 -15.68
CA TYR A 39 -10.73 -4.16 -15.67
C TYR A 39 -10.10 -3.59 -16.95
N TYR A 40 -9.32 -4.37 -17.70
CA TYR A 40 -8.71 -3.93 -18.95
C TYR A 40 -9.66 -3.92 -20.17
N ARG A 41 -10.85 -4.54 -20.09
CA ARG A 41 -11.61 -4.89 -21.30
C ARG A 41 -12.71 -3.94 -21.73
N GLU A 42 -13.10 -2.96 -20.91
CA GLU A 42 -14.17 -2.02 -21.29
C GLU A 42 -13.73 -0.59 -20.99
N ARG A 43 -12.91 -0.02 -21.89
CA ARG A 43 -12.73 1.44 -21.94
C ARG A 43 -14.02 2.04 -22.47
N ILE A 44 -14.71 2.84 -21.66
CA ILE A 44 -15.95 3.47 -22.08
C ILE A 44 -15.74 4.98 -22.11
N TYR A 45 -16.02 5.58 -23.27
CA TYR A 45 -15.97 7.02 -23.48
C TYR A 45 -17.40 7.55 -23.45
N TYR A 46 -17.67 8.43 -22.49
CA TYR A 46 -18.96 9.07 -22.35
C TYR A 46 -18.84 10.58 -22.56
N THR A 47 -19.75 11.16 -23.32
CA THR A 47 -20.01 12.61 -23.27
C THR A 47 -20.80 12.96 -22.00
N ASP A 48 -20.78 14.23 -21.60
CA ASP A 48 -21.61 14.79 -20.52
C ASP A 48 -23.06 14.29 -20.61
N ALA A 49 -23.70 14.41 -21.78
CA ALA A 49 -25.09 14.00 -21.99
C ALA A 49 -25.31 12.49 -21.83
N GLN A 50 -24.37 11.65 -22.30
CA GLN A 50 -24.51 10.20 -22.15
C GLN A 50 -24.34 9.78 -20.68
N LEU A 51 -23.47 10.48 -19.95
CA LEU A 51 -23.23 10.23 -18.54
C LEU A 51 -24.40 10.70 -17.67
N GLU A 52 -24.96 11.87 -17.95
CA GLU A 52 -26.19 12.36 -17.31
C GLU A 52 -27.37 11.44 -17.58
N GLN A 53 -27.54 10.99 -18.83
CA GLN A 53 -28.58 10.03 -19.17
C GLN A 53 -28.40 8.69 -18.45
N TRP A 54 -27.14 8.27 -18.28
CA TRP A 54 -26.82 7.08 -17.52
C TRP A 54 -27.09 7.25 -16.02
N LEU A 55 -26.65 8.35 -15.39
CA LEU A 55 -26.96 8.69 -13.99
C LEU A 55 -28.46 8.73 -13.74
N LYS A 56 -29.21 9.29 -14.70
CA LYS A 56 -30.68 9.33 -14.67
C LYS A 56 -31.30 7.93 -14.70
N LYS A 57 -30.88 7.08 -15.64
CA LYS A 57 -31.28 5.65 -15.67
C LYS A 57 -30.88 4.90 -14.41
N SER A 58 -29.85 5.38 -13.76
CA SER A 58 -29.29 4.88 -12.51
C SER A 58 -29.89 5.54 -11.28
N GLY A 59 -31.01 6.28 -11.39
CA GLY A 59 -31.78 6.87 -10.29
C GLY A 59 -31.02 7.91 -9.46
N ILE A 60 -29.87 8.33 -9.94
CA ILE A 60 -29.11 9.46 -9.41
C ILE A 60 -29.61 10.70 -10.16
N GLU A 61 -30.90 11.00 -10.01
CA GLU A 61 -31.53 12.16 -10.65
C GLU A 61 -31.24 13.44 -9.87
N GLY A 62 -30.97 14.55 -10.58
CA GLY A 62 -30.77 15.88 -9.97
C GLY A 62 -29.37 16.13 -9.39
N VAL A 63 -28.52 15.10 -9.32
CA VAL A 63 -27.11 15.24 -8.94
C VAL A 63 -26.31 15.34 -10.23
N GLY A 64 -26.00 16.56 -10.67
CA GLY A 64 -25.22 16.78 -11.90
C GLY A 64 -23.88 16.01 -11.88
N LEU A 65 -23.15 16.02 -13.00
CA LEU A 65 -21.89 15.27 -13.19
C LEU A 65 -20.83 15.49 -12.09
N ASN A 66 -20.97 16.56 -11.30
CA ASN A 66 -20.18 16.84 -10.10
C ASN A 66 -20.23 15.73 -9.05
N CYS A 67 -21.27 14.89 -8.99
CA CYS A 67 -21.26 13.71 -8.11
C CYS A 67 -20.12 12.74 -8.45
N LEU A 68 -19.70 12.72 -9.71
CA LEU A 68 -18.59 11.93 -10.20
C LEU A 68 -17.28 12.74 -10.22
N TYR A 69 -17.19 13.88 -9.52
CA TYR A 69 -15.92 14.55 -9.26
C TYR A 69 -15.23 13.95 -8.03
N PRO A 70 -13.91 13.66 -8.06
CA PRO A 70 -12.91 13.98 -9.09
C PRO A 70 -12.78 12.95 -10.23
N PHE A 71 -13.59 11.91 -10.20
CA PHE A 71 -13.42 10.65 -10.92
C PHE A 71 -13.46 10.83 -12.45
N LEU A 72 -14.14 11.88 -12.89
CA LEU A 72 -14.19 12.31 -14.28
C LEU A 72 -12.92 13.06 -14.70
N VAL A 73 -11.93 12.31 -15.21
CA VAL A 73 -10.82 12.92 -15.94
C VAL A 73 -11.32 13.35 -17.31
N ARG A 74 -11.59 14.64 -17.47
CA ARG A 74 -12.04 15.20 -18.74
C ARG A 74 -10.89 15.20 -19.74
N THR A 75 -10.91 14.27 -20.70
CA THR A 75 -10.05 14.30 -21.87
C THR A 75 -10.80 14.99 -23.02
N ARG A 76 -10.62 16.31 -23.17
CA ARG A 76 -11.29 17.14 -24.19
C ARG A 76 -12.83 17.17 -24.02
N LYS A 77 -13.58 16.54 -24.93
CA LYS A 77 -15.07 16.48 -24.92
C LYS A 77 -15.64 15.20 -24.30
N TRP A 78 -14.78 14.35 -23.73
CA TRP A 78 -15.15 13.03 -23.24
C TRP A 78 -14.60 12.81 -21.83
N TYR A 79 -15.34 12.03 -21.05
CA TYR A 79 -14.87 11.49 -19.79
C TYR A 79 -14.30 10.09 -19.99
N PHE A 80 -13.24 9.81 -19.22
CA PHE A 80 -12.59 8.52 -19.15
C PHE A 80 -12.67 8.00 -17.71
N PHE A 81 -13.24 6.81 -17.52
CA PHE A 81 -13.18 6.06 -16.27
C PHE A 81 -13.39 4.57 -16.55
N LEU A 82 -12.82 3.71 -15.70
CA LEU A 82 -13.00 2.27 -15.76
C LEU A 82 -14.26 1.84 -14.98
N ASN A 83 -14.93 0.76 -15.40
CA ASN A 83 -16.06 0.20 -14.64
C ASN A 83 -15.70 -0.07 -13.16
N TYR A 84 -14.45 -0.46 -12.92
CA TYR A 84 -13.89 -0.65 -11.58
C TYR A 84 -13.87 0.65 -10.74
N GLU A 85 -13.48 1.78 -11.33
CA GLU A 85 -13.40 3.07 -10.62
C GLU A 85 -14.80 3.57 -10.22
N LEU A 86 -15.82 3.20 -11.00
CA LEU A 86 -17.21 3.48 -10.65
C LEU A 86 -17.72 2.59 -9.50
N LEU A 87 -17.31 1.32 -9.43
CA LEU A 87 -17.63 0.46 -8.28
C LEU A 87 -17.00 1.00 -7.00
N LEU A 88 -15.74 1.43 -7.08
CA LEU A 88 -15.06 2.11 -5.96
C LEU A 88 -15.80 3.39 -5.56
N TYR A 89 -16.28 4.18 -6.52
CA TYR A 89 -17.10 5.36 -6.22
C TYR A 89 -18.35 5.00 -5.41
N PHE A 90 -19.13 4.01 -5.84
CA PHE A 90 -20.34 3.61 -5.10
C PHE A 90 -20.03 3.03 -3.72
N ALA A 91 -18.95 2.26 -3.61
CA ALA A 91 -18.48 1.80 -2.32
C ALA A 91 -18.14 2.99 -1.40
N VAL A 92 -17.42 3.99 -1.89
CA VAL A 92 -17.11 5.23 -1.14
C VAL A 92 -18.39 5.96 -0.73
N GLN A 93 -19.38 6.09 -1.61
CA GLN A 93 -20.67 6.69 -1.27
C GLN A 93 -21.39 5.91 -0.16
N ALA A 94 -21.31 4.58 -0.17
CA ALA A 94 -21.86 3.76 0.90
C ALA A 94 -21.06 3.92 2.21
N ILE A 95 -19.72 3.94 2.15
CA ILE A 95 -18.83 4.11 3.31
C ILE A 95 -19.10 5.44 4.01
N VAL A 96 -19.23 6.54 3.27
CA VAL A 96 -19.49 7.88 3.84
C VAL A 96 -20.83 7.93 4.60
N ARG A 97 -21.80 7.07 4.26
CA ARG A 97 -23.10 6.96 4.95
C ARG A 97 -23.05 6.12 6.22
N ILE A 98 -21.96 5.42 6.51
CA ILE A 98 -21.83 4.61 7.74
C ILE A 98 -21.73 5.57 8.93
N GLU A 99 -22.72 5.60 9.82
CA GLU A 99 -22.71 6.51 10.98
C GLU A 99 -21.76 6.04 12.09
N ASN A 100 -21.68 4.72 12.30
CA ASN A 100 -20.81 4.14 13.32
C ASN A 100 -19.33 4.28 12.92
N VAL A 101 -18.53 4.95 13.76
CA VAL A 101 -17.12 5.25 13.48
C VAL A 101 -16.26 3.99 13.41
N GLU A 102 -16.46 3.03 14.31
CA GLU A 102 -15.69 1.78 14.34
C GLU A 102 -15.89 0.96 13.04
N ASN A 103 -17.15 0.85 12.58
CA ASN A 103 -17.47 0.19 11.32
C ASN A 103 -16.90 0.96 10.12
N TYR A 104 -16.99 2.30 10.13
CA TYR A 104 -16.40 3.14 9.10
C TYR A 104 -14.88 2.92 8.99
N SER A 105 -14.18 2.91 10.13
CA SER A 105 -12.73 2.73 10.17
C SER A 105 -12.30 1.33 9.74
N LYS A 106 -12.94 0.30 10.27
CA LYS A 106 -12.65 -1.09 9.91
C LYS A 106 -12.86 -1.34 8.41
N ILE A 107 -14.01 -0.96 7.86
CA ILE A 107 -14.32 -1.16 6.45
C ILE A 107 -13.34 -0.38 5.58
N THR A 108 -13.02 0.87 5.94
CA THR A 108 -12.03 1.66 5.21
C THR A 108 -10.66 1.00 5.17
N ALA A 109 -10.17 0.48 6.31
CA ALA A 109 -8.88 -0.21 6.41
C ALA A 109 -8.86 -1.50 5.58
N ASP A 110 -9.86 -2.37 5.75
CA ASP A 110 -9.99 -3.64 5.03
C ASP A 110 -9.94 -3.42 3.50
N ILE A 111 -10.52 -2.32 3.03
CA ILE A 111 -10.57 -2.01 1.60
C ILE A 111 -9.26 -1.39 1.10
N ALA A 112 -8.71 -0.44 1.84
CA ALA A 112 -7.53 0.30 1.41
C ALA A 112 -6.27 -0.59 1.36
N CYS A 113 -6.23 -1.68 2.14
CA CYS A 113 -5.24 -2.77 1.98
C CYS A 113 -5.18 -3.31 0.55
N GLU A 114 -6.31 -3.34 -0.15
CA GLU A 114 -6.43 -4.01 -1.45
C GLU A 114 -6.47 -3.01 -2.62
N GLU A 115 -6.79 -1.73 -2.38
CA GLU A 115 -6.81 -0.68 -3.40
C GLU A 115 -6.52 0.72 -2.84
N SER A 116 -5.34 1.24 -3.18
CA SER A 116 -4.87 2.56 -2.75
C SER A 116 -5.65 3.75 -3.32
N LYS A 117 -6.26 3.60 -4.52
CA LYS A 117 -7.11 4.65 -5.10
C LYS A 117 -8.33 4.96 -4.22
N LEU A 118 -8.76 4.03 -3.36
CA LEU A 118 -9.87 4.27 -2.43
C LEU A 118 -9.57 5.44 -1.48
N LEU A 119 -8.33 5.56 -0.98
CA LEU A 119 -7.95 6.64 -0.06
C LEU A 119 -8.13 8.01 -0.70
N VAL A 120 -7.77 8.14 -1.99
CA VAL A 120 -7.99 9.35 -2.80
C VAL A 120 -9.47 9.67 -2.94
N PHE A 121 -10.31 8.64 -3.03
CA PHE A 121 -11.74 8.79 -3.19
C PHE A 121 -12.42 9.19 -1.89
N LEU A 122 -12.00 8.61 -0.76
CA LEU A 122 -12.50 8.97 0.57
C LEU A 122 -12.11 10.39 0.98
N ASP A 123 -10.86 10.81 0.75
CA ASP A 123 -10.41 12.18 1.07
C ASP A 123 -11.18 13.25 0.27
N LYS A 124 -11.78 12.89 -0.85
CA LYS A 124 -12.59 13.83 -1.64
C LYS A 124 -14.07 13.78 -1.34
N ALA A 125 -14.60 12.61 -0.99
CA ALA A 125 -16.01 12.45 -0.64
C ALA A 125 -16.32 12.97 0.76
N ASP A 126 -15.45 12.70 1.74
CA ASP A 126 -15.59 13.17 3.13
C ASP A 126 -14.21 13.47 3.76
N PRO A 127 -13.52 14.54 3.30
CA PRO A 127 -12.15 14.86 3.72
C PRO A 127 -12.01 14.99 5.24
N LYS A 128 -12.96 15.68 5.88
CA LYS A 128 -12.85 16.00 7.30
C LYS A 128 -12.94 14.73 8.14
N ARG A 129 -13.92 13.87 7.86
CA ARG A 129 -14.11 12.63 8.61
C ARG A 129 -13.00 11.63 8.31
N PHE A 130 -12.62 11.45 7.04
CA PHE A 130 -11.52 10.57 6.67
C PHE A 130 -10.22 10.96 7.36
N ARG A 131 -9.86 12.25 7.31
CA ARG A 131 -8.62 12.72 7.96
C ARG A 131 -8.67 12.54 9.47
N LYS A 132 -9.79 12.86 10.10
CA LYS A 132 -9.93 12.77 11.55
C LYS A 132 -10.01 11.33 12.06
N GLU A 133 -10.91 10.53 11.50
CA GLU A 133 -11.28 9.21 12.03
C GLU A 133 -10.44 8.06 11.44
N ILE A 134 -9.68 8.29 10.37
CA ILE A 134 -8.75 7.30 9.78
C ILE A 134 -7.33 7.80 9.87
N LEU A 135 -7.00 8.81 9.06
CA LEU A 135 -5.62 9.21 8.82
C LEU A 135 -4.93 9.65 10.11
N SER A 136 -5.59 10.45 10.94
CA SER A 136 -5.00 10.96 12.18
C SER A 136 -4.79 9.86 13.22
N LEU A 137 -5.71 8.89 13.30
CA LEU A 137 -5.62 7.79 14.25
C LEU A 137 -4.49 6.84 13.86
N GLU A 138 -4.42 6.46 12.58
CA GLU A 138 -3.36 5.55 12.11
C GLU A 138 -1.97 6.18 12.19
N ILE A 139 -1.83 7.46 11.83
CA ILE A 139 -0.56 8.17 12.03
C ILE A 139 -0.20 8.23 13.51
N HIS A 140 -1.16 8.52 14.39
CA HIS A 140 -0.91 8.58 15.82
C HIS A 140 -0.52 7.19 16.37
N CYS A 141 -1.20 6.13 15.94
CA CYS A 141 -0.85 4.75 16.26
C CYS A 141 0.56 4.41 15.81
N PHE A 142 0.92 4.71 14.56
CA PHE A 142 2.27 4.53 14.03
C PHE A 142 3.32 5.28 14.88
N LEU A 143 3.13 6.59 15.09
CA LEU A 143 4.06 7.42 15.84
C LEU A 143 4.23 6.96 17.29
N ASN A 144 3.15 6.54 17.95
CA ASN A 144 3.21 6.03 19.33
C ASN A 144 3.86 4.65 19.45
N LYS A 145 3.95 3.90 18.35
CA LYS A 145 4.61 2.58 18.32
C LYS A 145 6.11 2.71 18.10
N LEU A 146 6.60 3.87 17.63
CA LEU A 146 8.02 4.13 17.50
C LEU A 146 8.64 4.45 18.86
N ASN A 147 9.71 3.73 19.17
CA ASN A 147 10.56 3.99 20.32
C ASN A 147 11.73 4.88 19.89
N LEU A 148 11.78 6.11 20.41
CA LEU A 148 12.80 7.10 20.04
C LEU A 148 13.95 7.19 21.06
N ASP A 149 14.01 6.28 22.04
CA ASP A 149 15.00 6.33 23.14
C ASP A 149 16.44 6.11 22.66
N SER A 150 16.62 5.38 21.55
CA SER A 150 17.92 5.17 20.92
C SER A 150 17.80 4.87 19.43
N SER A 151 18.89 5.02 18.69
CA SER A 151 19.00 4.64 17.29
C SER A 151 18.56 3.20 17.00
N GLU A 152 18.86 2.28 17.92
CA GLU A 152 18.53 0.86 17.77
C GLU A 152 17.03 0.62 17.97
N GLU A 153 16.48 1.22 19.01
CA GLU A 153 15.06 1.14 19.32
C GLU A 153 14.19 1.78 18.23
N VAL A 154 14.65 2.86 17.58
CA VAL A 154 13.96 3.47 16.42
C VAL A 154 13.79 2.45 15.30
N VAL A 155 14.87 1.76 14.96
CA VAL A 155 14.88 0.76 13.87
C VAL A 155 14.06 -0.46 14.26
N LEU A 156 14.28 -1.01 15.46
CA LEU A 156 13.60 -2.21 15.93
C LEU A 156 12.09 -2.00 16.08
N SER A 157 11.65 -0.89 16.68
CA SER A 157 10.22 -0.60 16.86
C SER A 157 9.50 -0.37 15.54
N PHE A 158 10.17 0.29 14.58
CA PHE A 158 9.67 0.48 13.23
C PHE A 158 9.52 -0.84 12.48
N ILE A 159 10.58 -1.67 12.43
CA ILE A 159 10.53 -2.98 11.76
C ILE A 159 9.47 -3.86 12.43
N LYS A 160 9.37 -3.84 13.76
CA LYS A 160 8.36 -4.60 14.50
C LYS A 160 6.93 -4.18 14.15
N TYR A 161 6.69 -2.90 13.91
CA TYR A 161 5.37 -2.39 13.57
C TYR A 161 4.88 -2.95 12.23
N PHE A 162 5.72 -2.93 11.20
CA PHE A 162 5.37 -3.49 9.88
C PHE A 162 5.59 -5.00 9.78
N ASN A 163 6.38 -5.57 10.70
CA ASN A 163 6.83 -6.97 10.75
C ASN A 163 7.08 -7.58 9.35
N PRO A 164 8.01 -7.02 8.55
CA PRO A 164 8.25 -7.56 7.23
C PRO A 164 8.92 -8.93 7.32
N ASP A 165 8.28 -9.90 6.68
CA ASP A 165 8.78 -11.26 6.47
C ASP A 165 9.04 -11.48 4.99
N PHE A 166 10.25 -11.93 4.65
CA PHE A 166 10.70 -12.13 3.28
C PHE A 166 10.92 -13.61 2.97
N SER A 167 10.54 -14.04 1.77
CA SER A 167 10.97 -15.32 1.19
C SER A 167 12.04 -15.08 0.13
N LEU A 168 13.20 -15.73 0.26
CA LEU A 168 14.40 -15.51 -0.54
C LEU A 168 14.89 -16.83 -1.13
N THR A 169 14.90 -16.96 -2.45
CA THR A 169 15.48 -18.14 -3.11
C THR A 169 16.93 -17.88 -3.49
N TRP A 170 17.90 -18.64 -2.97
CA TRP A 170 19.28 -18.61 -3.44
C TRP A 170 19.44 -19.44 -4.72
N LEU A 171 20.13 -18.89 -5.70
CA LEU A 171 20.48 -19.54 -6.96
C LEU A 171 22.00 -19.79 -7.00
N LYS A 172 22.39 -21.05 -6.86
CA LYS A 172 23.79 -21.49 -6.86
C LYS A 172 24.50 -21.14 -8.15
N ARG A 173 23.82 -21.27 -9.31
CA ARG A 173 24.42 -21.01 -10.62
C ARG A 173 24.91 -19.57 -10.76
N SER A 174 24.18 -18.62 -10.20
CA SER A 174 24.50 -17.18 -10.24
C SER A 174 25.15 -16.66 -8.96
N ASN A 175 25.23 -17.47 -7.90
CA ASN A 175 25.64 -17.05 -6.56
C ASN A 175 24.90 -15.76 -6.14
N SER A 176 23.57 -15.79 -6.24
CA SER A 176 22.70 -14.65 -5.95
C SER A 176 21.32 -15.13 -5.51
N PHE A 177 20.55 -14.28 -4.85
CA PHE A 177 19.12 -14.52 -4.65
C PHE A 177 18.34 -14.33 -5.96
N GLU A 178 17.19 -14.99 -6.10
CA GLU A 178 16.22 -14.83 -7.17
C GLU A 178 15.54 -13.46 -7.08
N THR A 179 15.09 -12.95 -8.22
CA THR A 179 14.46 -11.64 -8.36
C THR A 179 13.04 -11.54 -7.79
N ALA A 180 12.49 -12.55 -7.12
CA ALA A 180 11.17 -12.43 -6.49
C ALA A 180 11.32 -12.66 -4.99
N ILE A 181 11.10 -11.58 -4.23
CA ILE A 181 10.90 -11.63 -2.80
C ILE A 181 9.43 -11.26 -2.61
N GLU A 182 8.70 -12.08 -1.86
CA GLU A 182 7.37 -11.71 -1.38
C GLU A 182 7.52 -11.20 0.06
N SER A 183 7.02 -9.99 0.31
CA SER A 183 6.86 -9.45 1.66
C SER A 183 5.40 -9.46 2.08
N SER A 184 5.17 -9.66 3.38
CA SER A 184 3.84 -9.68 3.99
C SER A 184 3.53 -8.44 4.86
N GLY A 185 4.16 -7.30 4.56
CA GLY A 185 4.00 -6.04 5.32
C GLY A 185 2.57 -5.51 5.42
N ASP A 186 2.31 -4.65 6.42
CA ASP A 186 1.03 -3.95 6.61
C ASP A 186 0.80 -2.91 5.48
N VAL A 187 0.11 -3.37 4.44
CA VAL A 187 -0.19 -2.60 3.24
C VAL A 187 -1.00 -1.34 3.54
N PHE A 188 -1.87 -1.35 4.55
CA PHE A 188 -2.77 -0.21 4.79
C PHE A 188 -2.01 1.02 5.28
N VAL A 189 -1.16 0.86 6.29
CA VAL A 189 -0.39 1.98 6.86
C VAL A 189 0.63 2.48 5.84
N GLU A 190 1.21 1.58 5.04
CA GLU A 190 2.04 1.94 3.89
C GLU A 190 1.32 2.83 2.88
N GLU A 191 0.09 2.46 2.50
CA GLU A 191 -0.73 3.23 1.57
C GLU A 191 -1.13 4.60 2.15
N LEU A 192 -1.43 4.68 3.45
CA LEU A 192 -1.71 5.96 4.12
C LEU A 192 -0.50 6.89 4.13
N ILE A 193 0.70 6.38 4.39
CA ILE A 193 1.92 7.18 4.36
C ILE A 193 2.21 7.65 2.93
N ARG A 194 2.00 6.80 1.91
CA ARG A 194 2.10 7.20 0.49
C ARG A 194 1.08 8.26 0.11
N PHE A 195 -0.15 8.12 0.58
CA PHE A 195 -1.21 9.10 0.35
C PHE A 195 -0.82 10.49 0.88
N MET A 196 -0.07 10.56 1.99
CA MET A 196 0.49 11.81 2.52
C MET A 196 1.66 12.40 1.71
N GLY A 197 2.00 11.82 0.56
CA GLY A 197 3.11 12.26 -0.28
C GLY A 197 4.49 11.88 0.29
N ILE A 198 4.54 11.00 1.28
CA ILE A 198 5.78 10.46 1.82
C ILE A 198 6.10 9.21 1.00
N ARG A 199 7.26 9.22 0.32
CA ARG A 199 7.75 8.01 -0.37
C ARG A 199 8.07 6.95 0.67
N PHE A 200 7.20 5.96 0.80
CA PHE A 200 7.31 4.88 1.76
C PHE A 200 6.71 3.61 1.16
N GLU A 201 7.51 2.57 1.10
CA GLU A 201 7.05 1.23 0.73
C GLU A 201 7.85 0.30 1.63
N VAL A 202 7.22 -0.65 2.32
CA VAL A 202 7.97 -1.76 2.93
C VAL A 202 8.62 -2.58 1.81
N VAL A 203 8.03 -2.57 0.61
CA VAL A 203 8.66 -3.00 -0.65
C VAL A 203 9.89 -2.16 -1.03
N ALA A 204 10.03 -0.92 -0.56
CA ALA A 204 11.28 -0.16 -0.69
C ALA A 204 12.28 -0.48 0.44
N LEU A 205 11.84 -1.01 1.59
CA LEU A 205 12.74 -1.72 2.50
C LEU A 205 13.25 -2.98 1.83
N GLU A 206 12.41 -3.71 1.08
CA GLU A 206 12.93 -4.72 0.15
C GLU A 206 13.92 -4.09 -0.81
N ASP A 207 13.72 -2.88 -1.36
CA ASP A 207 14.73 -2.25 -2.24
C ASP A 207 16.10 -2.04 -1.58
N PHE A 208 16.18 -1.78 -0.26
CA PHE A 208 17.42 -1.81 0.52
C PHE A 208 18.04 -3.23 0.57
N PHE A 209 17.21 -4.27 0.57
CA PHE A 209 17.61 -5.68 0.41
C PHE A 209 17.79 -6.14 -1.07
N TYR A 210 17.17 -5.48 -2.06
CA TYR A 210 16.79 -6.03 -3.38
C TYR A 210 17.24 -5.17 -4.57
N LYS A 211 16.80 -3.90 -4.70
CA LYS A 211 16.99 -3.14 -5.96
C LYS A 211 18.40 -2.58 -6.12
N ASP A 212 19.05 -2.15 -5.05
CA ASP A 212 20.42 -1.62 -5.16
C ASP A 212 21.47 -2.73 -5.24
N CYS A 213 21.11 -3.96 -4.88
CA CYS A 213 21.96 -5.11 -5.15
C CYS A 213 21.70 -5.74 -6.52
N TYR A 214 20.47 -5.77 -7.06
CA TYR A 214 20.17 -6.65 -8.20
C TYR A 214 19.14 -6.22 -9.28
N ARG A 215 18.70 -4.96 -9.41
CA ARG A 215 17.85 -4.55 -10.56
C ARG A 215 18.53 -3.60 -11.55
N GLU A 216 19.01 -4.22 -12.63
CA GLU A 216 19.09 -3.80 -14.04
C GLU A 216 20.20 -4.64 -14.67
N ASP A 217 20.14 -5.01 -15.94
CA ASP A 217 21.16 -5.84 -16.62
C ASP A 217 22.56 -5.18 -16.76
N ASP A 218 22.89 -4.20 -15.90
CA ASP A 218 24.11 -3.40 -15.92
C ASP A 218 25.13 -3.83 -14.83
N PRO A 219 26.10 -4.71 -15.15
CA PRO A 219 27.16 -5.17 -14.23
C PRO A 219 27.97 -4.05 -13.54
N VAL A 220 27.97 -2.81 -14.06
CA VAL A 220 28.69 -1.68 -13.46
C VAL A 220 27.96 -1.16 -12.21
N LYS A 221 26.63 -1.19 -12.20
CA LYS A 221 25.80 -0.77 -11.06
C LYS A 221 25.95 -1.78 -9.90
N TYR A 222 25.89 -3.09 -10.16
CA TYR A 222 26.13 -4.16 -9.16
C TYR A 222 27.47 -4.01 -8.42
N LYS A 223 28.53 -3.67 -9.15
CA LYS A 223 29.88 -3.54 -8.57
C LYS A 223 29.97 -2.37 -7.59
N LYS A 224 29.25 -1.26 -7.81
CA LYS A 224 29.21 -0.10 -6.90
C LYS A 224 28.51 -0.42 -5.58
N TYR A 225 27.49 -1.28 -5.56
CA TYR A 225 26.69 -1.53 -4.36
C TYR A 225 27.13 -2.74 -3.54
N ARG A 226 27.69 -3.81 -4.15
CA ARG A 226 28.53 -4.78 -3.41
C ARG A 226 29.68 -4.10 -2.67
N GLN A 227 30.07 -2.91 -3.10
CA GLN A 227 31.03 -2.04 -2.42
C GLN A 227 30.36 -1.07 -1.45
N GLY A 228 29.13 -0.61 -1.71
CA GLY A 228 28.36 0.33 -0.87
C GLY A 228 27.74 -0.26 0.39
N TYR A 229 27.19 -1.47 0.32
CA TYR A 229 26.50 -2.14 1.45
C TYR A 229 26.98 -3.59 1.66
N ARG A 230 28.28 -3.81 1.47
CA ARG A 230 28.94 -5.11 1.54
C ARG A 230 28.67 -5.86 2.84
N ASN A 231 28.64 -5.12 3.95
CA ASN A 231 28.49 -5.69 5.28
C ASN A 231 27.11 -6.35 5.42
N LEU A 232 26.03 -5.64 5.07
CA LEU A 232 24.67 -6.20 5.13
C LEU A 232 24.51 -7.46 4.27
N TYR A 233 25.04 -7.44 3.05
CA TYR A 233 24.99 -8.61 2.16
C TYR A 233 25.75 -9.81 2.74
N ASN A 234 26.96 -9.60 3.26
CA ASN A 234 27.73 -10.67 3.91
C ASN A 234 27.01 -11.20 5.16
N ARG A 235 26.37 -10.33 5.96
CA ARG A 235 25.58 -10.75 7.11
C ARG A 235 24.43 -11.67 6.70
N LEU A 236 23.69 -11.32 5.65
CA LEU A 236 22.62 -12.18 5.13
C LEU A 236 23.14 -13.54 4.68
N LEU A 237 24.23 -13.58 3.89
CA LEU A 237 24.84 -14.84 3.47
C LEU A 237 25.32 -15.70 4.65
N LEU A 238 25.88 -15.08 5.70
CA LEU A 238 26.28 -15.76 6.92
C LEU A 238 25.07 -16.35 7.65
N VAL A 239 24.02 -15.54 7.85
CA VAL A 239 22.78 -15.95 8.55
C VAL A 239 22.10 -17.12 7.84
N PHE A 240 22.14 -17.15 6.51
CA PHE A 240 21.60 -18.26 5.72
C PHE A 240 22.56 -19.43 5.54
N GLY A 241 23.77 -19.39 6.13
CA GLY A 241 24.76 -20.46 5.99
C GLY A 241 25.31 -20.64 4.57
N LEU A 242 25.13 -19.63 3.71
CA LEU A 242 25.62 -19.61 2.33
C LEU A 242 27.11 -19.29 2.25
N ILE A 243 27.66 -18.64 3.28
CA ILE A 243 29.10 -18.48 3.50
C ILE A 243 29.49 -18.86 4.93
N ASP A 244 30.74 -19.26 5.12
CA ASP A 244 31.34 -19.42 6.47
C ASP A 244 31.80 -18.08 7.05
N GLU A 245 32.24 -18.07 8.31
CA GLU A 245 32.77 -16.88 9.01
C GLU A 245 33.96 -16.21 8.28
N ASN A 246 34.64 -16.95 7.39
CA ASN A 246 35.75 -16.44 6.57
C ASN A 246 35.27 -15.93 5.20
N GLY A 247 33.96 -15.95 4.94
CA GLY A 247 33.34 -15.53 3.69
C GLY A 247 33.46 -16.53 2.54
N LYS A 248 33.79 -17.81 2.82
CA LYS A 248 33.85 -18.85 1.79
C LYS A 248 32.46 -19.40 1.52
N LEU A 249 32.09 -19.44 0.24
CA LEU A 249 30.83 -20.01 -0.22
C LEU A 249 30.67 -21.49 0.17
N SER A 250 29.53 -21.80 0.77
CA SER A 250 29.07 -23.16 1.02
C SER A 250 28.74 -23.86 -0.31
N LYS A 251 28.82 -25.20 -0.33
CA LYS A 251 28.50 -26.01 -1.53
C LYS A 251 26.99 -26.22 -1.73
N SER A 252 26.13 -25.35 -1.19
CA SER A 252 24.67 -25.47 -1.18
C SER A 252 24.06 -25.59 -2.59
N THR A 253 22.85 -26.12 -2.66
CA THR A 253 22.02 -26.12 -3.88
C THR A 253 21.18 -24.85 -3.94
N ASP A 254 20.32 -24.73 -4.94
CA ASP A 254 19.28 -23.71 -4.90
C ASP A 254 18.39 -23.99 -3.67
N GLU A 255 18.19 -22.98 -2.83
CA GLU A 255 17.58 -23.12 -1.50
C GLU A 255 16.70 -21.91 -1.19
N GLU A 256 15.54 -22.14 -0.58
CA GLU A 256 14.63 -21.09 -0.13
C GLU A 256 14.86 -20.78 1.34
N PHE A 257 14.92 -19.49 1.67
CA PHE A 257 15.14 -18.96 3.00
C PHE A 257 14.01 -18.01 3.38
N HIS A 258 13.62 -18.04 4.65
CA HIS A 258 12.71 -17.06 5.21
C HIS A 258 13.48 -16.11 6.13
N LEU A 259 13.25 -14.80 5.97
CA LEU A 259 13.86 -13.75 6.76
C LEU A 259 12.78 -12.92 7.44
N ASN A 260 12.63 -13.11 8.74
CA ASN A 260 11.95 -12.13 9.57
C ASN A 260 12.93 -11.00 9.89
N LEU A 261 12.68 -9.80 9.37
CA LEU A 261 13.63 -8.71 9.52
C LEU A 261 13.77 -8.24 10.96
N TYR A 262 12.70 -8.33 11.75
CA TYR A 262 12.73 -7.96 13.16
C TYR A 262 13.66 -8.90 13.94
N GLN A 263 13.56 -10.21 13.73
CA GLN A 263 14.49 -11.16 14.36
C GLN A 263 15.92 -10.97 13.88
N PHE A 264 16.12 -10.69 12.58
CA PHE A 264 17.44 -10.41 12.02
C PHE A 264 18.09 -9.18 12.68
N ALA A 265 17.34 -8.09 12.84
CA ALA A 265 17.81 -6.83 13.40
C ALA A 265 18.09 -6.89 14.91
N LYS A 266 17.62 -7.92 15.64
CA LYS A 266 17.93 -8.09 17.07
C LYS A 266 19.35 -8.54 17.36
N ASP A 267 20.06 -9.05 16.36
CA ASP A 267 21.49 -9.33 16.47
C ASP A 267 22.27 -8.02 16.26
N SER A 268 23.21 -7.71 17.17
CA SER A 268 23.89 -6.41 17.18
C SER A 268 24.72 -6.16 15.92
N GLU A 269 25.32 -7.21 15.33
CA GLU A 269 26.13 -7.06 14.12
C GLU A 269 25.25 -6.88 12.89
N ASN A 270 24.10 -7.54 12.84
CA ASN A 270 23.07 -7.34 11.82
C ASN A 270 22.45 -5.95 11.92
N TYR A 271 22.10 -5.48 13.13
CA TYR A 271 21.63 -4.12 13.36
C TYR A 271 22.64 -3.09 12.86
N GLN A 272 23.93 -3.27 13.19
CA GLN A 272 24.96 -2.35 12.76
C GLN A 272 25.04 -2.25 11.22
N ALA A 273 24.86 -3.38 10.53
CA ALA A 273 24.79 -3.39 9.07
C ALA A 273 23.55 -2.65 8.54
N LEU A 274 22.39 -2.74 9.21
CA LEU A 274 21.19 -1.96 8.87
C LEU A 274 21.37 -0.46 9.14
N LYS A 275 22.11 -0.11 10.19
CA LYS A 275 22.46 1.28 10.49
C LYS A 275 23.35 1.88 9.40
N GLU A 276 24.35 1.14 8.94
CA GLU A 276 25.26 1.59 7.86
C GLU A 276 24.54 1.89 6.55
N VAL A 277 23.39 1.27 6.28
CA VAL A 277 22.59 1.55 5.08
C VAL A 277 21.65 2.77 5.24
N GLY A 278 21.67 3.43 6.40
CA GLY A 278 20.90 4.66 6.65
C GLY A 278 19.44 4.42 7.03
N MET A 279 19.12 3.25 7.59
CA MET A 279 17.75 2.87 7.94
C MET A 279 17.16 3.78 9.03
N GLU A 280 17.97 4.21 9.99
CA GLU A 280 17.56 5.13 11.05
C GLU A 280 17.13 6.49 10.47
N GLU A 281 17.97 7.10 9.63
CA GLU A 281 17.72 8.41 9.02
C GLU A 281 16.47 8.37 8.14
N TYR A 282 16.25 7.27 7.43
CA TYR A 282 15.04 7.03 6.66
C TYR A 282 13.78 7.05 7.55
N ILE A 283 13.79 6.29 8.65
CA ILE A 283 12.67 6.19 9.60
C ILE A 283 12.41 7.55 10.26
N LEU A 284 13.46 8.25 10.71
CA LEU A 284 13.34 9.58 11.30
C LEU A 284 12.75 10.58 10.30
N GLY A 285 13.14 10.49 9.03
CA GLY A 285 12.59 11.32 7.95
C GLY A 285 11.08 11.10 7.75
N ILE A 286 10.61 9.85 7.80
CA ILE A 286 9.18 9.51 7.75
C ILE A 286 8.46 10.04 9.00
N THR A 287 9.06 9.85 10.17
CA THR A 287 8.50 10.26 11.47
C THR A 287 8.29 11.77 11.53
N VAL A 288 9.26 12.56 11.10
CA VAL A 288 9.16 14.03 11.07
C VAL A 288 8.05 14.48 10.14
N LYS A 289 7.98 13.93 8.91
CA LYS A 289 6.94 14.29 7.94
C LYS A 289 5.54 13.87 8.40
N SER A 290 5.43 12.69 9.01
CA SER A 290 4.16 12.16 9.54
C SER A 290 3.66 13.03 10.69
N ASN A 291 4.54 13.47 11.60
CA ASN A 291 4.21 14.43 12.65
C ASN A 291 3.71 15.77 12.08
N GLN A 292 4.39 16.33 11.07
CA GLN A 292 3.98 17.58 10.42
C GLN A 292 2.58 17.45 9.80
N ASN A 293 2.33 16.37 9.07
CA ASN A 293 1.03 16.12 8.45
C ASN A 293 -0.07 15.89 9.49
N TRP A 294 0.23 15.18 10.58
CA TRP A 294 -0.71 14.98 11.68
C TRP A 294 -1.13 16.30 12.32
N MET A 295 -0.19 17.21 12.61
CA MET A 295 -0.52 18.53 13.14
C MET A 295 -1.43 19.33 12.18
N ASN A 296 -1.19 19.24 10.87
CA ASN A 296 -2.01 19.92 9.85
C ASN A 296 -3.44 19.38 9.74
N ILE A 297 -3.70 18.14 10.17
CA ILE A 297 -5.06 17.57 10.17
C ILE A 297 -5.91 18.19 11.28
N TRP A 298 -5.29 18.63 12.38
CA TRP A 298 -5.95 19.17 13.57
C TRP A 298 -5.97 20.71 13.63
N SER A 299 -5.29 21.40 12.70
CA SER A 299 -5.30 22.86 12.53
C SER A 299 -6.48 23.34 11.67
#